data_AF-A0A843CGF7-F1
#
_entry.id   AF-A0A843CGF7-F1
#
_cell.length_a   1.000
_cell.length_b   1.000
_cell.length_c   1.000
_cell.angle_alpha   90.00
_cell.angle_beta   90.00
_cell.angle_gamma   90.00
#
_symmetry.space_group_name_H-M   'P 1'
#
loop_
_entity.id
_entity.type
_entity.pdbx_description
1 polymer ?
#
loop_
_entity_poly.entity_id
_entity_poly.type
_entity_poly.pdbx_seq_one_letter_code
_entity_poly.pdbx_strand_id
1 'polypeptide(L)' 'MPGFLGDKHTNLVHHLANMKKDCKISGVKLNDKQYFDPDTLENAKSKNFSPCILCIGN' A
#
# COMPACT_ATOMS: atom_id res chain seq x y z
N MET A 1 3.97 -14.45 -2.37
CA MET A 1 4.48 -13.31 -1.59
C MET A 1 3.58 -12.11 -1.87
N PRO A 2 2.63 -11.80 -0.99
CA PRO A 2 1.83 -10.59 -1.18
C PRO A 2 2.65 -9.39 -0.72
N GLY A 3 3.19 -8.62 -1.66
CA GLY A 3 3.88 -7.38 -1.36
C GLY A 3 2.88 -6.26 -1.02
N PHE A 4 3.14 -5.53 0.04
CA PHE A 4 2.48 -4.29 0.41
C PHE A 4 3.25 -3.14 -0.23
N LEU A 5 2.51 -2.22 -0.84
CA LEU A 5 3.08 -1.04 -1.45
C LEU A 5 2.42 0.19 -0.85
N GLY A 6 3.24 1.02 -0.22
CA GLY A 6 2.84 2.31 0.30
C GLY A 6 2.83 3.34 -0.82
N ASP A 7 1.83 4.21 -0.79
CA ASP A 7 1.76 5.44 -1.55
C ASP A 7 2.03 6.61 -0.61
N LYS A 8 3.19 7.26 -0.75
CA LYS A 8 3.58 8.42 0.06
C LYS A 8 2.70 9.65 -0.18
N HIS A 9 2.04 9.72 -1.33
CA HIS A 9 1.20 10.86 -1.66
C HIS A 9 -0.10 10.87 -0.86
N THR A 10 -0.73 9.69 -0.72
CA THR A 10 -1.96 9.52 0.07
C THR A 10 -1.73 8.93 1.45
N ASN A 11 -0.50 8.51 1.75
CA ASN A 11 -0.14 7.70 2.91
C ASN A 11 -1.02 6.44 3.04
N LEU A 12 -1.33 5.80 1.91
CA LEU A 12 -2.10 4.56 1.88
C LEU A 12 -1.19 3.36 1.58
N VAL A 13 -1.41 2.25 2.27
CA VAL A 13 -0.79 0.98 1.91
C VAL A 13 -1.77 0.13 1.12
N HIS A 14 -1.30 -0.42 0.02
CA HIS A 14 -2.05 -1.24 -0.90
C HIS A 14 -1.47 -2.65 -0.92
N HIS A 15 -2.33 -3.65 -1.13
CA HIS A 15 -1.92 -5.04 -1.20
C HIS A 15 -1.74 -5.45 -2.67
N LEU A 16 -0.49 -5.73 -3.10
CA LEU A 16 -0.18 -6.07 -4.49
C LEU A 16 -0.84 -7.40 -4.91
N ALA A 17 -1.04 -8.35 -4.01
CA ALA A 17 -1.75 -9.58 -4.36
C ALA A 17 -3.27 -9.43 -4.40
N ASN A 18 -3.82 -8.31 -3.89
CA ASN A 18 -5.27 -8.04 -3.88
C ASN A 18 -5.56 -6.65 -4.47
N MET A 19 -4.82 -6.28 -5.51
CA MET A 19 -5.01 -5.03 -6.22
C MET A 19 -6.37 -5.05 -6.91
N LYS A 20 -7.32 -4.26 -6.40
CA LYS A 20 -8.55 -3.97 -7.12
C LYS A 20 -8.29 -2.83 -8.11
N LYS A 21 -8.95 -2.86 -9.26
CA LYS A 21 -8.87 -1.78 -10.27
C LYS A 21 -9.22 -0.40 -9.69
N ASP A 22 -10.01 -0.39 -8.62
CA ASP A 22 -10.46 0.81 -7.93
C ASP A 22 -9.42 1.37 -6.94
N CYS A 23 -8.51 0.51 -6.44
CA CYS A 23 -7.44 1.00 -5.58
C CYS A 23 -6.37 1.64 -6.47
N LYS A 24 -6.29 2.97 -6.46
CA LYS A 24 -5.52 3.85 -7.38
C LYS A 24 -3.99 3.63 -7.40
N ILE A 25 -3.51 2.47 -6.94
CA ILE A 25 -2.09 2.08 -6.91
C ILE A 25 -1.42 2.14 -8.29
N SER A 26 -2.14 1.82 -9.36
CA SER A 26 -1.60 1.91 -10.73
C SER A 26 -1.28 3.35 -11.15
N GLY A 27 -1.91 4.35 -10.52
CA GLY A 27 -1.65 5.77 -10.75
C GLY A 27 -0.58 6.36 -9.84
N VAL A 28 -0.06 5.59 -8.88
CA VAL A 28 0.99 6.05 -7.96
C VAL A 28 2.29 6.18 -8.74
N LYS A 29 2.91 7.37 -8.69
CA LYS A 29 4.18 7.62 -9.34
C LYS A 29 5.28 6.77 -8.70
N LEU A 30 6.27 6.37 -9.49
CA LEU A 30 7.38 5.54 -9.01
C LEU A 30 8.11 6.16 -7.80
N ASN A 31 8.24 7.49 -7.74
CA ASN A 31 8.87 8.18 -6.60
C ASN A 31 8.04 8.15 -5.31
N ASP A 32 6.72 8.01 -5.44
CA ASP A 32 5.80 7.99 -4.30
C ASP A 32 5.57 6.56 -3.79
N LYS A 33 6.12 5.55 -4.48
CA LYS A 33 6.06 4.15 -4.05
C LYS A 33 7.03 3.91 -2.88
N GLN A 34 6.49 3.34 -1.81
CA GLN A 34 7.22 2.91 -0.62
C GLN A 34 7.10 1.41 -0.49
N TYR A 35 8.21 0.70 -0.57
CA TYR A 35 8.27 -0.71 -0.19
C TYR A 35 8.52 -0.84 1.31
N PHE A 36 8.02 -1.92 1.89
CA PHE A 36 8.16 -2.21 3.31
C PHE A 36 9.05 -3.44 3.49
N ASP A 37 10.03 -3.31 4.37
CA ASP A 37 10.85 -4.43 4.84
C ASP A 37 10.88 -4.37 6.38
N PRO A 38 10.27 -5.33 7.09
CA PRO A 38 9.53 -6.48 6.57
C PRO A 38 8.22 -6.06 5.87
N ASP A 39 7.80 -6.86 4.90
CA ASP A 39 6.66 -6.60 4.02
C ASP A 39 5.33 -6.98 4.72
N THR A 40 5.02 -6.22 5.78
CA THR A 40 3.85 -6.42 6.65
C THR A 40 3.01 -5.16 6.78
N LEU A 41 1.70 -5.34 6.96
CA LEU A 41 0.79 -4.23 7.21
C LEU A 41 1.15 -3.45 8.48
N GLU A 42 1.66 -4.14 9.50
CA GLU A 42 2.10 -3.51 10.74
C GLU A 42 3.27 -2.55 10.51
N ASN A 43 4.27 -2.94 9.70
CA ASN A 43 5.39 -2.06 9.36
C ASN A 43 4.91 -0.84 8.56
N ALA A 44 3.94 -1.03 7.67
CA ALA A 44 3.29 0.07 6.96
C ALA A 44 2.58 1.02 7.93
N LYS A 45 1.80 0.49 8.89
CA LYS A 45 1.13 1.28 9.94
C LYS A 45 2.13 2.03 10.82
N SER A 46 3.25 1.41 11.20
CA SER A 46 4.33 2.06 11.96
C SER A 46 4.98 3.21 11.20
N LYS A 47 4.90 3.21 9.87
CA LYS A 47 5.36 4.32 9.01
C LYS A 47 4.25 5.34 8.69
N ASN A 48 3.14 5.31 9.42
CA ASN A 48 1.95 6.15 9.23
C ASN A 48 1.19 5.91 7.92
N PHE A 49 1.30 4.73 7.32
CA PHE A 49 0.46 4.35 6.18
C PHE A 49 -0.83 3.71 6.66
N SER A 50 -1.95 4.17 6.12
CA SER A 50 -3.27 3.63 6.40
C SER A 50 -3.64 2.54 5.40
N PRO A 51 -4.27 1.43 5.82
CA PRO A 51 -4.69 0.38 4.91
C PRO A 51 -5.68 0.91 3.88
N CYS A 52 -5.43 0.62 2.61
CA CYS A 52 -6.39 0.89 1.56
C CYS A 52 -7.61 -0.03 1.75
N ILE A 53 -8.76 0.57 2.08
CA ILE A 53 -10.05 -0.13 2.24
C ILE A 53 -10.38 -1.03 1.04
N LEU A 54 -9.95 -0.65 -0.17
CA LEU A 54 -10.25 -1.40 -1.39
C LEU A 54 -9.34 -2.61 -1.60
N CYS A 55 -8.04 -2.51 -1.31
CA CYS A 55 -7.12 -3.64 -1.50
C CYS A 55 -6.97 -4.51 -0.25
N ILE A 56 -7.09 -3.96 0.96
CA ILE A 56 -6.89 -4.69 2.23
C ILE A 56 -8.23 -4.96 2.92
N GLY A 57 -9.21 -4.09 2.77
CA GLY A 57 -10.43 -4.14 3.58
C GLY A 57 -10.21 -3.52 4.96
N ASN A 58 -11.32 -3.25 5.65
CA ASN A 58 -11.30 -2.79 7.04
C ASN A 58 -11.07 -3.96 8.01
#